data_AF-A0A5C5YF71-F1
#
_entry.id   AF-A0A5C5YF71-F1
#
_cell.length_a   1.000
_cell.length_b   1.000
_cell.length_c   1.000
_cell.angle_alpha   90.00
_cell.angle_beta   90.00
_cell.angle_gamma   90.00
#
_symmetry.space_group_name_H-M   'P 1'
#
loop_
_entity.id
_entity.type
_entity.pdbx_description
1 polymer ?
#
loop_
_entity_poly.entity_id
_entity_poly.type
_entity_poly.pdbx_seq_one_letter_code
_entity_poly.pdbx_strand_id
1 'polypeptide(L)'
;MSSNPSSRSTTPSLNPPHADRPPSTPWQRSNWLLAWLTVVGLCFVYAGDAPPGVNEAHYLAKAKNFWNPAWCSEDLFVASGKAHALFYWVFGWPTQWCSLSTTAWIGRLIGWGMLAAGLVRLCSALRVPAAFAVIVAIVWIAGIEQGNLAGEWVVGGIEAKVPAYGLVLLGIAELLQRNWNRVWLLFGAAAAFHVLTGGWAVVAAALAFAWTERVRRDPTQEKARFFTPALFAGGAISLIGLVPAMAMSWNASPAESTSAARVYTYFRISHHLLPSAFHRDWYVRHAVLSLITLVCLEIQRRLAKRHDPSSPAQIHALRSLAAFTVGAMCISICGLFVGILPAVAPDLAAKLLRFYWFRLADVTTPLALGCSIAVILSFTHAHYLASRRSIWEQPWASLRVDARGAAFLACLMTVLMAGGLVGLSTWQRVRAGVPISHSNNLLGLRRGANYAEQRQTMQDWINVCRFVRANTPEQEVLLTPRHQQSFKWYAERAEVVNWKDIPQDVATLREWARRFVEIFPFELSTMRVTIRYDRLREFRRKYNVNWIIVDRRVVGPQLPLVQVYPLDDERNATYAVYRLPSER
;
A
#
# COMPACT_ATOMS: atom_id res chain seq x y z
N MET A 1 37.84 57.99 49.09
CA MET A 1 39.20 57.43 48.96
C MET A 1 39.08 55.91 48.91
N SER A 2 39.53 55.34 47.80
CA SER A 2 40.01 53.95 47.54
C SER A 2 39.39 52.73 48.23
N SER A 3 38.89 51.77 47.43
CA SER A 3 39.57 50.47 47.24
C SER A 3 38.84 49.53 46.25
N ASN A 4 39.61 49.06 45.26
CA ASN A 4 39.57 47.91 44.33
C ASN A 4 38.34 46.98 44.10
N PRO A 5 38.22 46.41 42.88
CA PRO A 5 37.17 45.47 42.46
C PRO A 5 37.60 43.99 42.59
N SER A 6 36.65 43.09 42.86
CA SER A 6 36.85 41.64 42.74
C SER A 6 35.72 40.97 41.95
N SER A 7 36.14 40.37 40.84
CA SER A 7 35.53 39.35 39.99
C SER A 7 34.38 38.50 40.56
N ARG A 8 33.28 38.42 39.80
CA ARG A 8 32.51 37.17 39.65
C ARG A 8 32.18 36.93 38.19
N SER A 9 32.71 35.83 37.68
CA SER A 9 32.34 35.21 36.42
C SER A 9 30.95 34.58 36.55
N THR A 10 30.04 34.94 35.65
CA THR A 10 28.82 34.18 35.40
C THR A 10 28.80 33.76 33.95
N THR A 11 29.06 32.48 33.73
CA THR A 11 28.81 31.75 32.48
C THR A 11 27.34 31.86 32.09
N PRO A 12 26.98 32.21 30.83
CA PRO A 12 25.60 32.08 30.37
C PRO A 12 25.32 30.62 30.02
N SER A 13 24.36 30.03 30.72
CA SER A 13 23.79 28.71 30.37
C SER A 13 23.08 28.79 29.02
N LEU A 14 23.64 28.13 28.01
CA LEU A 14 23.03 27.89 26.71
C LEU A 14 22.01 26.75 26.82
N ASN A 15 20.76 27.07 27.18
CA ASN A 15 19.61 26.24 26.84
C ASN A 15 18.80 26.99 25.77
N PRO A 16 18.51 26.39 24.59
CA PRO A 16 17.62 27.00 23.62
C PRO A 16 16.19 27.00 24.18
N PRO A 17 15.37 28.04 23.90
CA PRO A 17 13.98 28.05 24.33
C PRO A 17 13.24 26.94 23.57
N HIS A 18 12.78 25.94 24.31
CA HIS A 18 11.71 25.07 23.83
C HIS A 18 10.52 25.98 23.51
N ALA A 19 10.13 26.01 22.23
CA ALA A 19 8.90 26.65 21.81
C ALA A 19 7.73 25.91 22.46
N ASP A 20 7.26 26.43 23.60
CA ASP A 20 6.06 25.98 24.30
C ASP A 20 4.87 26.07 23.34
N ARG A 21 4.41 24.92 22.88
CA ARG A 21 3.09 24.82 22.25
C ARG A 21 2.07 24.99 23.37
N PRO A 22 1.11 25.92 23.28
CA PRO A 22 0.07 26.03 24.28
C PRO A 22 -0.66 24.68 24.41
N PRO A 23 -1.05 24.26 25.62
CA PRO A 23 -1.78 23.01 25.82
C PRO A 23 -3.04 23.03 24.96
N SER A 24 -3.23 21.96 24.17
CA SER A 24 -4.42 21.80 23.32
C SER A 24 -5.69 21.93 24.15
N THR A 25 -6.61 22.80 23.74
CA THR A 25 -7.88 22.96 24.46
C THR A 25 -8.73 21.68 24.35
N PRO A 26 -9.61 21.38 25.32
CA PRO A 26 -10.51 20.22 25.26
C PRO A 26 -11.32 20.14 23.95
N TRP A 27 -11.68 21.31 23.40
CA TRP A 27 -12.40 21.44 22.14
C TRP A 27 -11.55 21.01 20.92
N GLN A 28 -10.26 21.36 20.89
CA GLN A 28 -9.33 20.91 19.85
C GLN A 28 -9.10 19.40 19.88
N ARG A 29 -9.01 18.81 21.08
CA ARG A 29 -8.89 17.35 21.25
C ARG A 29 -10.14 16.61 20.76
N SER A 30 -11.32 17.13 21.08
CA SER A 30 -12.60 16.54 20.65
C SER A 30 -12.75 16.57 19.13
N ASN A 31 -12.38 17.68 18.48
CA ASN A 31 -12.40 17.79 17.01
C ASN A 31 -11.39 16.86 16.33
N TRP A 32 -10.22 16.65 16.95
CA TRP A 32 -9.22 15.72 16.44
C TRP A 32 -9.75 14.28 16.47
N LEU A 33 -10.30 13.86 17.62
CA LEU A 33 -10.84 12.51 17.79
C LEU A 33 -12.01 12.26 16.82
N LEU A 34 -12.91 13.23 16.67
CA LEU A 34 -14.02 13.11 15.73
C LEU A 34 -13.53 12.99 14.29
N ALA A 35 -12.57 13.81 13.86
CA ALA A 35 -11.99 13.71 12.53
C ALA A 35 -11.31 12.35 12.30
N TRP A 36 -10.58 11.86 13.31
CA TRP A 36 -9.94 10.54 13.27
C TRP A 36 -10.98 9.42 13.13
N LEU A 37 -12.02 9.40 13.98
CA LEU A 37 -13.10 8.43 13.92
C LEU A 37 -13.83 8.46 12.57
N THR A 38 -14.09 9.65 12.03
CA THR A 38 -14.73 9.81 10.72
C THR A 38 -13.89 9.24 9.58
N VAL A 39 -12.56 9.45 9.60
CA VAL A 39 -11.68 8.87 8.57
C VAL A 39 -11.57 7.36 8.72
N VAL A 40 -11.48 6.83 9.94
CA VAL A 40 -11.53 5.37 10.18
C VAL A 40 -12.86 4.78 9.70
N GLY A 41 -13.98 5.45 10.00
CA GLY A 41 -15.31 5.08 9.52
C GLY A 41 -15.40 5.09 8.00
N LEU A 42 -14.81 6.09 7.33
CA LEU A 42 -14.71 6.12 5.87
C LEU A 42 -13.89 4.94 5.33
N CYS A 43 -12.75 4.62 5.94
CA CYS A 43 -11.96 3.44 5.54
C CYS A 43 -12.76 2.14 5.73
N PHE A 44 -13.54 2.02 6.81
CA PHE A 44 -14.44 0.88 7.02
C PHE A 44 -15.54 0.80 5.98
N VAL A 45 -16.19 1.91 5.64
CA VAL A 45 -17.22 1.95 4.59
C VAL A 45 -16.64 1.55 3.23
N TYR A 46 -15.45 2.06 2.89
CA TYR A 46 -14.81 1.80 1.60
C TYR A 46 -14.19 0.39 1.47
N ALA A 47 -13.57 -0.13 2.54
CA ALA A 47 -12.73 -1.33 2.52
C ALA A 47 -13.08 -2.36 3.60
N GLY A 48 -14.27 -2.27 4.21
CA GLY A 48 -14.79 -3.17 5.24
C GLY A 48 -15.29 -4.53 4.73
N ASP A 49 -14.91 -4.93 3.52
CA ASP A 49 -15.25 -6.25 2.98
C ASP A 49 -14.73 -7.37 3.91
N ALA A 50 -15.47 -8.47 4.04
CA ALA A 50 -15.03 -9.60 4.86
C ALA A 50 -13.62 -10.08 4.45
N PRO A 51 -12.72 -10.42 5.40
CA PRO A 51 -11.41 -11.01 5.09
C PRO A 51 -11.53 -12.36 4.35
N PRO A 52 -10.52 -12.76 3.55
CA PRO A 52 -9.28 -12.02 3.29
C PRO A 52 -9.42 -10.96 2.18
N GLY A 53 -8.66 -9.87 2.34
CA GLY A 53 -8.37 -8.89 1.30
C GLY A 53 -7.31 -9.39 0.32
N VAL A 54 -7.00 -8.56 -0.69
CA VAL A 54 -6.14 -8.93 -1.84
C VAL A 54 -4.78 -9.54 -1.46
N ASN A 55 -4.15 -9.04 -0.39
CA ASN A 55 -2.82 -9.48 0.04
C ASN A 55 -2.83 -10.10 1.45
N GLU A 56 -3.98 -10.19 2.12
CA GLU A 56 -4.03 -10.68 3.50
C GLU A 56 -3.70 -12.16 3.60
N ALA A 57 -4.21 -12.96 2.66
CA ALA A 57 -3.90 -14.39 2.62
C ALA A 57 -2.42 -14.66 2.38
N HIS A 58 -1.71 -13.74 1.70
CA HIS A 58 -0.27 -13.81 1.49
C HIS A 58 0.50 -13.40 2.77
N TYR A 59 0.22 -12.20 3.29
CA TYR A 59 0.98 -11.62 4.40
C TYR A 59 0.70 -12.30 5.74
N LEU A 60 -0.57 -12.57 6.07
CA LEU A 60 -0.93 -13.15 7.36
C LEU A 60 -0.66 -14.65 7.42
N ALA A 61 -0.71 -15.38 6.31
CA ALA A 61 -0.24 -16.77 6.29
C ALA A 61 1.27 -16.82 6.58
N LYS A 62 2.06 -15.94 5.95
CA LYS A 62 3.49 -15.84 6.22
C LYS A 62 3.78 -15.38 7.66
N ALA A 63 2.95 -14.49 8.22
CA ALA A 63 3.03 -14.04 9.61
C ALA A 63 2.65 -15.15 10.62
N LYS A 64 1.62 -15.96 10.33
CA LYS A 64 1.25 -17.11 11.16
C LYS A 64 2.37 -18.14 11.20
N ASN A 65 2.91 -18.51 10.04
CA ASN A 65 4.06 -19.41 9.98
C ASN A 65 5.32 -18.82 10.65
N PHE A 66 5.50 -17.50 10.64
CA PHE A 66 6.63 -16.85 11.35
C PHE A 66 6.58 -17.11 12.87
N TRP A 67 5.39 -17.12 13.47
CA TRP A 67 5.20 -17.40 14.90
C TRP A 67 4.97 -18.89 15.21
N ASN A 68 4.46 -19.67 14.27
CA ASN A 68 4.31 -21.13 14.36
C ASN A 68 4.89 -21.80 13.10
N PRO A 69 6.20 -22.11 13.07
CA PRO A 69 6.85 -22.70 11.91
C PRO A 69 6.33 -24.09 11.51
N ALA A 70 5.69 -24.82 12.42
CA ALA A 70 5.05 -26.11 12.12
C ALA A 70 3.77 -25.95 11.28
N TRP A 71 3.10 -24.78 11.36
CA TRP A 71 1.92 -24.52 10.55
C TRP A 71 2.28 -24.36 9.07
N CYS A 72 1.78 -25.28 8.22
CA CYS A 72 2.10 -25.36 6.79
C CYS A 72 3.62 -25.43 6.52
N SER A 73 4.38 -26.23 7.29
CA SER A 73 5.84 -26.37 7.16
C SER A 73 6.30 -26.83 5.77
N GLU A 74 5.51 -27.68 5.12
CA GLU A 74 5.82 -28.23 3.79
C GLU A 74 5.54 -27.25 2.63
N ASP A 75 4.98 -26.08 2.93
CA ASP A 75 4.65 -25.09 1.91
C ASP A 75 5.85 -24.23 1.55
N LEU A 76 6.19 -24.22 0.25
CA LEU A 76 7.34 -23.50 -0.29
C LEU A 76 7.32 -22.00 0.04
N PHE A 77 6.15 -21.36 0.02
CA PHE A 77 6.05 -19.90 0.15
C PHE A 77 6.08 -19.45 1.61
N VAL A 78 5.24 -20.04 2.47
CA VAL A 78 5.17 -19.57 3.86
C VAL A 78 6.42 -19.97 4.65
N ALA A 79 7.03 -21.13 4.36
CA ALA A 79 8.29 -21.55 4.98
C ALA A 79 9.53 -20.81 4.41
N SER A 80 9.38 -20.11 3.28
CA SER A 80 10.44 -19.31 2.67
C SER A 80 10.86 -18.11 3.52
N GLY A 81 12.01 -17.52 3.15
CA GLY A 81 12.55 -16.32 3.77
C GLY A 81 11.55 -15.16 3.94
N LYS A 82 11.73 -14.41 5.03
CA LYS A 82 10.74 -13.48 5.60
C LYS A 82 11.22 -12.03 5.49
N ALA A 83 11.01 -11.37 4.34
CA ALA A 83 11.56 -10.01 4.14
C ALA A 83 10.91 -8.92 5.02
N HIS A 84 9.63 -9.06 5.39
CA HIS A 84 8.89 -8.07 6.19
C HIS A 84 8.87 -8.43 7.69
N ALA A 85 10.05 -8.68 8.28
CA ALA A 85 10.18 -9.22 9.64
C ALA A 85 9.40 -8.44 10.70
N LEU A 86 9.49 -7.09 10.70
CA LEU A 86 8.76 -6.27 11.67
C LEU A 86 7.24 -6.41 11.54
N PHE A 87 6.72 -6.47 10.31
CA PHE A 87 5.29 -6.69 10.09
C PHE A 87 4.87 -8.07 10.62
N TYR A 88 5.64 -9.12 10.34
CA TYR A 88 5.32 -10.47 10.82
C TYR A 88 5.38 -10.55 12.35
N TRP A 89 6.33 -9.86 12.98
CA TRP A 89 6.42 -9.80 14.43
C TRP A 89 5.19 -9.10 15.05
N VAL A 90 4.88 -7.88 14.61
CA VAL A 90 3.78 -7.07 15.17
C VAL A 90 2.40 -7.64 14.84
N PHE A 91 2.13 -7.92 13.57
CA PHE A 91 0.80 -8.31 13.10
C PHE A 91 0.60 -9.82 12.98
N GLY A 92 1.66 -10.62 13.10
CA GLY A 92 1.57 -12.08 13.18
C GLY A 92 1.34 -12.60 14.59
N TRP A 93 1.78 -11.87 15.63
CA TRP A 93 1.62 -12.27 17.02
C TRP A 93 0.15 -12.65 17.35
N PRO A 94 -0.88 -11.84 17.00
CA PRO A 94 -2.27 -12.17 17.29
C PRO A 94 -2.77 -13.52 16.73
N THR A 95 -2.13 -14.07 15.70
CA THR A 95 -2.50 -15.37 15.11
C THR A 95 -2.30 -16.55 16.07
N GLN A 96 -1.57 -16.35 17.18
CA GLN A 96 -1.40 -17.36 18.23
C GLN A 96 -2.66 -17.55 19.09
N TRP A 97 -3.53 -16.53 19.17
CA TRP A 97 -4.76 -16.59 19.98
C TRP A 97 -6.04 -16.43 19.15
N CYS A 98 -5.94 -15.93 17.93
CA CYS A 98 -7.08 -15.57 17.10
C CYS A 98 -6.99 -16.19 15.71
N SER A 99 -8.14 -16.36 15.06
CA SER A 99 -8.20 -16.76 13.65
C SER A 99 -7.50 -15.75 12.74
N LEU A 100 -7.11 -16.18 11.53
CA LEU A 100 -6.55 -15.29 10.51
C LEU A 100 -7.52 -14.14 10.17
N SER A 101 -8.84 -14.40 10.13
CA SER A 101 -9.86 -13.39 9.88
C SER A 101 -9.96 -12.35 10.99
N THR A 102 -9.92 -12.78 12.26
CA THR A 102 -9.91 -11.87 13.41
C THR A 102 -8.63 -11.04 13.42
N THR A 103 -7.49 -11.66 13.14
CA THR A 103 -6.20 -10.98 13.03
C THR A 103 -6.20 -9.93 11.92
N ALA A 104 -6.81 -10.23 10.77
CA ALA A 104 -6.97 -9.27 9.69
C ALA A 104 -7.78 -8.04 10.11
N TRP A 105 -8.88 -8.22 10.83
CA TRP A 105 -9.68 -7.10 11.35
C TRP A 105 -8.92 -6.23 12.35
N ILE A 106 -8.22 -6.85 13.30
CA ILE A 106 -7.33 -6.13 14.24
C ILE A 106 -6.30 -5.31 13.45
N GLY A 107 -5.64 -5.95 12.47
CA GLY A 107 -4.65 -5.32 11.63
C GLY A 107 -5.21 -4.15 10.80
N ARG A 108 -6.40 -4.31 10.21
CA ARG A 108 -7.09 -3.25 9.45
C ARG A 108 -7.42 -2.06 10.33
N LEU A 109 -8.00 -2.26 11.51
CA LEU A 109 -8.35 -1.17 12.42
C LEU A 109 -7.11 -0.38 12.87
N ILE A 110 -6.01 -1.07 13.18
CA ILE A 110 -4.73 -0.43 13.51
C ILE A 110 -4.19 0.34 12.29
N GLY A 111 -4.12 -0.31 11.13
CA GLY A 111 -3.61 0.28 9.89
C GLY A 111 -4.40 1.52 9.45
N TRP A 112 -5.73 1.42 9.39
CA TRP A 112 -6.62 2.54 9.08
C TRP A 112 -6.54 3.63 10.15
N GLY A 113 -6.40 3.27 11.43
CA GLY A 113 -6.16 4.22 12.51
C GLY A 113 -4.87 5.02 12.33
N MET A 114 -3.79 4.37 11.89
CA MET A 114 -2.52 5.04 11.58
C MET A 114 -2.64 5.98 10.37
N LEU A 115 -3.33 5.55 9.30
CA LEU A 115 -3.59 6.39 8.13
C LEU A 115 -4.43 7.62 8.52
N ALA A 116 -5.50 7.42 9.29
CA ALA A 116 -6.35 8.49 9.79
C ALA A 116 -5.57 9.48 10.65
N ALA A 117 -4.74 9.00 11.58
CA ALA A 117 -3.89 9.85 12.41
C ALA A 117 -2.91 10.68 11.56
N GLY A 118 -2.30 10.07 10.53
CA GLY A 118 -1.46 10.76 9.57
C GLY A 118 -2.18 11.87 8.81
N LEU A 119 -3.39 11.60 8.29
CA LEU A 119 -4.20 12.57 7.56
C LEU A 119 -4.66 13.75 8.43
N VAL A 120 -5.13 13.49 9.65
CA VAL A 120 -5.52 14.55 10.60
C VAL A 120 -4.30 15.38 11.00
N ARG A 121 -3.13 14.74 11.18
CA ARG A 121 -1.87 15.42 11.47
C ARG A 121 -1.38 16.29 10.32
N LEU A 122 -1.55 15.84 9.07
CA LEU A 122 -1.26 16.62 7.86
C LEU A 122 -2.14 17.87 7.78
N CYS A 123 -3.46 17.74 8.01
CA CYS A 123 -4.38 18.87 8.04
C CYS A 123 -3.94 19.91 9.10
N SER A 124 -3.58 19.43 10.29
CA SER A 124 -3.05 20.28 11.36
C SER A 124 -1.75 20.99 10.96
N ALA A 125 -0.84 20.29 10.27
CA ALA A 125 0.43 20.84 9.80
C ALA A 125 0.25 21.87 8.66
N LEU A 126 -0.78 21.70 7.83
CA LEU A 126 -1.21 22.65 6.79
C LEU A 126 -2.02 23.82 7.35
N ARG A 127 -2.36 23.77 8.65
CA ARG A 127 -3.21 24.74 9.36
C ARG A 127 -4.61 24.87 8.78
N VAL A 128 -5.17 23.74 8.36
CA VAL A 128 -6.58 23.61 8.00
C VAL A 128 -7.33 22.84 9.10
N PRO A 129 -8.66 23.02 9.25
CA PRO A 129 -9.42 22.33 10.28
C PRO A 129 -9.28 20.80 10.20
N ALA A 130 -9.20 20.12 11.34
CA ALA A 130 -9.05 18.66 11.40
C ALA A 130 -10.16 17.92 10.62
N ALA A 131 -11.37 18.46 10.59
CA ALA A 131 -12.51 17.91 9.83
C ALA A 131 -12.22 17.77 8.32
N PHE A 132 -11.30 18.56 7.76
CA PHE A 132 -10.94 18.47 6.34
C PHE A 132 -10.16 17.18 6.02
N ALA A 133 -9.70 16.43 7.02
CA ALA A 133 -9.06 15.13 6.82
C ALA A 133 -9.95 14.14 6.06
N VAL A 134 -11.28 14.19 6.23
CA VAL A 134 -12.21 13.36 5.45
C VAL A 134 -12.22 13.76 3.97
N ILE A 135 -12.13 15.05 3.67
CA ILE A 135 -12.06 15.56 2.29
C ILE A 135 -10.75 15.09 1.65
N VAL A 136 -9.63 15.23 2.36
CA VAL A 136 -8.33 14.74 1.89
C VAL A 136 -8.40 13.23 1.65
N ALA A 137 -8.99 12.46 2.57
CA ALA A 137 -9.13 11.02 2.44
C ALA A 137 -9.97 10.62 1.21
N ILE A 138 -11.12 11.25 0.98
CA ILE A 138 -12.00 10.96 -0.16
C ILE A 138 -11.27 11.20 -1.50
N VAL A 139 -10.64 12.37 -1.65
CA VAL A 139 -9.88 12.71 -2.86
C VAL A 139 -8.67 11.77 -3.02
N TRP A 140 -8.01 11.43 -1.92
CA TRP A 140 -6.85 10.55 -1.93
C TRP A 140 -7.21 9.14 -2.37
N ILE A 141 -8.27 8.56 -1.80
CA ILE A 141 -8.77 7.22 -2.17
C ILE A 141 -9.20 7.20 -3.64
N ALA A 142 -10.03 8.17 -4.06
CA ALA A 142 -10.48 8.26 -5.46
C ALA A 142 -9.30 8.42 -6.43
N GLY A 143 -8.37 9.30 -6.10
CA GLY A 143 -7.21 9.59 -6.94
C GLY A 143 -6.24 8.41 -7.05
N ILE A 144 -6.04 7.64 -5.97
CA ILE A 144 -5.28 6.39 -6.02
C ILE A 144 -6.00 5.38 -6.92
N GLU A 145 -7.28 5.11 -6.66
CA GLU A 145 -8.02 4.08 -7.39
C GLU A 145 -8.13 4.37 -8.89
N GLN A 146 -8.35 5.63 -9.26
CA GLN A 146 -8.60 6.03 -10.64
C GLN A 146 -7.37 6.54 -11.39
N GLY A 147 -6.32 6.99 -10.67
CA GLY A 147 -5.18 7.70 -11.26
C GLY A 147 -3.80 7.14 -10.89
N ASN A 148 -3.71 5.92 -10.36
CA ASN A 148 -2.44 5.21 -10.21
C ASN A 148 -1.83 4.84 -11.59
N LEU A 149 -0.50 4.79 -11.64
CA LEU A 149 0.28 4.35 -12.79
C LEU A 149 0.74 2.90 -12.67
N ALA A 150 0.92 2.38 -11.43
CA ALA A 150 1.47 1.05 -11.19
C ALA A 150 0.64 0.23 -10.18
N GLY A 151 -0.64 0.55 -10.02
CA GLY A 151 -1.58 -0.25 -9.23
C GLY A 151 -1.37 -0.16 -7.72
N GLU A 152 -0.80 0.92 -7.19
CA GLU A 152 -0.66 1.08 -5.74
C GLU A 152 -2.01 1.32 -5.05
N TRP A 153 -2.12 0.92 -3.79
CA TRP A 153 -3.27 1.17 -2.93
C TRP A 153 -2.82 1.40 -1.49
N VAL A 154 -3.61 2.12 -0.68
CA VAL A 154 -3.27 2.39 0.73
C VAL A 154 -4.40 2.04 1.71
N VAL A 155 -5.66 2.18 1.27
CA VAL A 155 -6.84 1.74 2.03
C VAL A 155 -7.34 0.44 1.41
N GLY A 156 -7.45 -0.60 2.23
CA GLY A 156 -7.74 -1.96 1.80
C GLY A 156 -7.57 -2.95 2.96
N GLY A 157 -7.10 -4.16 2.66
CA GLY A 157 -6.69 -5.13 3.67
C GLY A 157 -5.39 -4.74 4.40
N ILE A 158 -4.98 -5.53 5.38
CA ILE A 158 -3.72 -5.31 6.10
C ILE A 158 -2.54 -5.99 5.40
N GLU A 159 -1.46 -5.23 5.17
CA GLU A 159 -0.15 -5.71 4.75
C GLU A 159 0.94 -4.74 5.20
N ALA A 160 2.22 -5.10 5.05
CA ALA A 160 3.36 -4.34 5.58
C ALA A 160 3.40 -2.87 5.17
N LYS A 161 2.94 -2.53 3.96
CA LYS A 161 2.97 -1.14 3.47
C LYS A 161 1.93 -0.24 4.14
N VAL A 162 0.83 -0.78 4.68
CA VAL A 162 -0.25 0.02 5.29
C VAL A 162 0.23 0.81 6.51
N PRO A 163 0.82 0.17 7.56
CA PRO A 163 1.42 0.92 8.66
C PRO A 163 2.62 1.78 8.20
N ALA A 164 3.37 1.34 7.17
CA ALA A 164 4.44 2.15 6.60
C ALA A 164 3.93 3.47 6.00
N TYR A 165 2.82 3.46 5.25
CA TYR A 165 2.20 4.69 4.76
C TYR A 165 1.65 5.57 5.89
N GLY A 166 1.11 4.97 6.96
CA GLY A 166 0.73 5.74 8.17
C GLY A 166 1.91 6.53 8.74
N LEU A 167 3.08 5.88 8.85
CA LEU A 167 4.33 6.52 9.28
C LEU A 167 4.85 7.54 8.25
N VAL A 168 4.69 7.29 6.95
CA VAL A 168 5.04 8.25 5.90
C VAL A 168 4.18 9.51 5.99
N LEU A 169 2.86 9.38 6.20
CA LEU A 169 1.98 10.55 6.37
C LEU A 169 2.40 11.39 7.59
N LEU A 170 2.72 10.75 8.71
CA LEU A 170 3.26 11.43 9.89
C LEU A 170 4.60 12.11 9.60
N GLY A 171 5.50 11.43 8.86
CA GLY A 171 6.79 11.97 8.46
C GLY A 171 6.65 13.19 7.54
N ILE A 172 5.72 13.15 6.58
CA ILE A 172 5.39 14.31 5.74
C ILE A 172 4.86 15.45 6.62
N ALA A 173 3.98 15.17 7.60
CA ALA A 173 3.46 16.21 8.49
C ALA A 173 4.57 16.87 9.32
N GLU A 174 5.58 16.13 9.80
CA GLU A 174 6.75 16.70 10.46
C GLU A 174 7.65 17.48 9.49
N LEU A 175 7.76 17.04 8.23
CA LEU A 175 8.44 17.76 7.16
C LEU A 175 7.76 19.11 6.87
N LEU A 176 6.43 19.17 6.89
CA LEU A 176 5.67 20.42 6.72
C LEU A 176 5.93 21.43 7.87
N GLN A 177 6.31 20.94 9.04
CA GLN A 177 6.69 21.74 10.21
C GLN A 177 8.19 21.97 10.32
N ARG A 178 8.98 21.55 9.33
CA ARG A 178 10.45 21.66 9.32
C ARG A 178 11.16 20.87 10.42
N ASN A 179 10.52 19.84 10.96
CA ASN A 179 11.08 18.98 12.02
C ASN A 179 11.92 17.83 11.45
N TRP A 180 13.00 18.15 10.74
CA TRP A 180 13.82 17.19 9.98
C TRP A 180 14.28 15.95 10.77
N ASN A 181 14.61 16.10 12.06
CA ASN A 181 14.99 14.96 12.89
C ASN A 181 13.87 13.91 12.98
N ARG A 182 12.62 14.34 13.17
CA ARG A 182 11.47 13.43 13.24
C ARG A 182 11.13 12.83 11.89
N VAL A 183 11.33 13.59 10.80
CA VAL A 183 11.16 13.12 9.43
C VAL A 183 12.01 11.86 9.20
N TRP A 184 13.29 11.92 9.55
CA TRP A 184 14.19 10.79 9.32
C TRP A 184 13.87 9.57 10.19
N LEU A 185 13.49 9.79 11.46
CA LEU A 185 13.07 8.70 12.35
C LEU A 185 11.79 8.02 11.83
N LEU A 186 10.79 8.80 11.38
CA LEU A 186 9.51 8.27 10.89
C LEU A 186 9.65 7.54 9.56
N PHE A 187 10.44 8.07 8.62
CA PHE A 187 10.71 7.36 7.37
C PHE A 187 11.62 6.14 7.55
N GLY A 188 12.55 6.17 8.51
CA GLY A 188 13.31 5.01 8.94
C GLY A 188 12.40 3.91 9.52
N ALA A 189 11.46 4.27 10.38
CA ALA A 189 10.45 3.36 10.92
C ALA A 189 9.49 2.83 9.82
N ALA A 190 9.12 3.66 8.85
CA ALA A 190 8.34 3.21 7.69
C ALA A 190 9.12 2.17 6.88
N ALA A 191 10.42 2.38 6.68
CA ALA A 191 11.30 1.44 5.96
C ALA A 191 11.50 0.13 6.73
N ALA A 192 11.45 0.17 8.07
CA ALA A 192 11.48 -1.03 8.91
C ALA A 192 10.26 -1.94 8.68
N PHE A 193 9.06 -1.37 8.48
CA PHE A 193 7.88 -2.13 8.09
C PHE A 193 7.92 -2.56 6.62
N HIS A 194 8.24 -1.63 5.72
CA HIS A 194 8.27 -1.88 4.29
C HIS A 194 9.35 -1.05 3.60
N VAL A 195 10.46 -1.70 3.25
CA VAL A 195 11.70 -1.08 2.77
C VAL A 195 11.47 -0.12 1.61
N LEU A 196 10.66 -0.49 0.62
CA LEU A 196 10.46 0.37 -0.57
C LEU A 196 9.64 1.62 -0.26
N THR A 197 8.50 1.48 0.44
CA THR A 197 7.65 2.61 0.85
C THR A 197 8.42 3.63 1.69
N GLY A 198 9.14 3.19 2.72
CA GLY A 198 9.93 4.10 3.56
C GLY A 198 11.20 4.60 2.86
N GLY A 199 11.91 3.73 2.14
CA GLY A 199 13.13 4.07 1.42
C GLY A 199 12.91 5.14 0.35
N TRP A 200 11.87 4.99 -0.49
CA TRP A 200 11.51 6.02 -1.46
C TRP A 200 11.04 7.31 -0.79
N ALA A 201 10.38 7.24 0.37
CA ALA A 201 10.02 8.43 1.14
C ALA A 201 11.27 9.19 1.64
N VAL A 202 12.34 8.49 2.06
CA VAL A 202 13.63 9.11 2.41
C VAL A 202 14.22 9.83 1.19
N VAL A 203 14.22 9.20 0.01
CA VAL A 203 14.73 9.82 -1.23
C VAL A 203 13.93 11.06 -1.61
N ALA A 204 12.59 10.97 -1.61
CA ALA A 204 11.72 12.11 -1.90
C ALA A 204 11.92 13.26 -0.88
N ALA A 205 12.14 12.93 0.39
CA ALA A 205 12.44 13.90 1.44
C ALA A 205 13.82 14.53 1.30
N ALA A 206 14.82 13.79 0.80
CA ALA A 206 16.14 14.35 0.50
C ALA A 206 16.08 15.37 -0.66
N LEU A 207 15.29 15.07 -1.70
CA LEU A 207 14.99 16.03 -2.77
C LEU A 207 14.24 17.26 -2.23
N ALA A 208 13.24 17.02 -1.37
CA ALA A 208 12.52 18.11 -0.71
C ALA A 208 13.45 18.98 0.15
N PHE A 209 14.35 18.38 0.92
CA PHE A 209 15.36 19.07 1.73
C PHE A 209 16.26 19.94 0.85
N ALA A 210 16.80 19.39 -0.23
CA ALA A 210 17.65 20.14 -1.15
C ALA A 210 16.90 21.37 -1.69
N TRP A 211 15.64 21.19 -2.09
CA TRP A 211 14.82 22.30 -2.59
C TRP A 211 14.50 23.35 -1.52
N THR A 212 14.01 22.95 -0.35
CA THR A 212 13.51 23.89 0.68
C THR A 212 14.63 24.54 1.48
N GLU A 213 15.72 23.83 1.74
CA GLU A 213 16.80 24.27 2.63
C GLU A 213 18.04 24.80 1.89
N ARG A 214 18.21 24.47 0.59
CA ARG A 214 19.34 24.95 -0.22
C ARG A 214 18.90 25.93 -1.30
N VAL A 215 17.91 25.58 -2.11
CA VAL A 215 17.50 26.40 -3.27
C VAL A 215 16.55 27.53 -2.88
N ARG A 216 15.51 27.22 -2.10
CA ARG A 216 14.47 28.18 -1.67
C ARG A 216 14.57 28.51 -0.18
N ARG A 217 15.80 28.55 0.35
CA ARG A 217 16.08 28.80 1.76
C ARG A 217 15.52 30.16 2.19
N ASP A 218 14.83 30.17 3.33
CA ASP A 218 14.50 31.42 4.01
C ASP A 218 15.76 31.92 4.76
N PRO A 219 16.32 33.10 4.41
CA PRO A 219 17.53 33.60 5.04
C PRO A 219 17.35 33.91 6.54
N THR A 220 16.12 34.13 7.00
CA THR A 220 15.81 34.44 8.40
C THR A 220 15.82 33.21 9.31
N GLN A 221 15.75 32.01 8.73
CA GLN A 221 15.76 30.76 9.48
C GLN A 221 17.18 30.19 9.61
N GLU A 222 17.46 29.57 10.76
CA GLU A 222 18.69 28.82 10.97
C GLU A 222 18.86 27.74 9.91
N LYS A 223 20.10 27.49 9.48
CA LYS A 223 20.41 26.49 8.46
C LYS A 223 20.11 25.09 8.99
N ALA A 224 19.15 24.40 8.37
CA ALA A 224 18.92 22.99 8.64
C ALA A 224 20.12 22.16 8.16
N ARG A 225 20.50 21.15 8.95
CA ARG A 225 21.55 20.19 8.59
C ARG A 225 20.91 18.93 8.04
N PHE A 226 21.49 18.40 6.96
CA PHE A 226 21.04 17.13 6.39
C PHE A 226 21.51 15.96 7.26
N PHE A 227 22.83 15.89 7.47
CA PHE A 227 23.46 14.91 8.35
C PHE A 227 23.23 15.29 9.81
N THR A 228 22.33 14.55 10.45
CA THR A 228 21.96 14.71 11.86
C THR A 228 22.01 13.34 12.54
N PRO A 229 22.21 13.25 13.86
CA PRO A 229 22.11 11.98 14.59
C PRO A 229 20.78 11.25 14.33
N ALA A 230 19.69 12.00 14.12
CA ALA A 230 18.39 11.45 13.80
C ALA A 230 18.31 10.79 12.42
N LEU A 231 19.06 11.28 11.42
CA LEU A 231 19.21 10.60 10.13
C LEU A 231 19.85 9.22 10.30
N PHE A 232 20.93 9.14 11.07
CA PHE A 232 21.62 7.89 11.33
C PHE A 232 20.78 6.94 12.20
N ALA A 233 20.09 7.46 13.22
CA ALA A 233 19.15 6.68 14.02
C ALA A 233 17.97 6.14 13.19
N GLY A 234 17.41 6.96 12.30
CA GLY A 234 16.39 6.51 11.34
C GLY A 234 16.92 5.43 10.41
N GLY A 235 18.16 5.59 9.91
CA GLY A 235 18.88 4.56 9.16
C GLY A 235 19.04 3.26 9.95
N ALA A 236 19.46 3.34 11.22
CA ALA A 236 19.59 2.18 12.10
C ALA A 236 18.24 1.47 12.34
N ILE A 237 17.15 2.21 12.56
CA ILE A 237 15.79 1.65 12.65
C ILE A 237 15.42 0.91 11.36
N SER A 238 15.74 1.50 10.19
CA SER A 238 15.41 0.87 8.91
C SER A 238 16.11 -0.47 8.68
N LEU A 239 17.23 -0.74 9.38
CA LEU A 239 17.93 -2.02 9.31
C LEU A 239 17.07 -3.20 9.76
N ILE A 240 16.07 -2.96 10.63
CA ILE A 240 15.10 -3.99 11.05
C ILE A 240 14.36 -4.58 9.82
N GLY A 241 14.07 -3.75 8.81
CA GLY A 241 13.47 -4.20 7.54
C GLY A 241 14.50 -4.52 6.46
N LEU A 242 15.57 -3.71 6.36
CA LEU A 242 16.56 -3.83 5.30
C LEU A 242 17.42 -5.08 5.43
N VAL A 243 17.87 -5.43 6.65
CA VAL A 243 18.75 -6.59 6.87
C VAL A 243 18.05 -7.90 6.48
N PRO A 244 16.81 -8.21 6.96
CA PRO A 244 16.10 -9.39 6.50
C PRO A 244 15.88 -9.42 4.99
N ALA A 245 15.58 -8.28 4.36
CA ALA A 245 15.39 -8.20 2.91
C ALA A 245 16.69 -8.45 2.12
N MET A 246 17.84 -7.93 2.57
CA MET A 246 19.14 -8.20 1.96
C MET A 246 19.58 -9.65 2.18
N ALA A 247 19.26 -10.22 3.35
CA ALA A 247 19.60 -11.57 3.72
C ALA A 247 19.10 -12.63 2.73
N MET A 248 17.97 -12.34 2.08
CA MET A 248 17.33 -13.17 1.07
C MET A 248 18.20 -13.48 -0.16
N SER A 249 19.34 -12.81 -0.31
CA SER A 249 20.28 -13.02 -1.43
C SER A 249 21.71 -13.35 -0.99
N TRP A 250 22.03 -13.50 0.31
CA TRP A 250 23.43 -13.65 0.77
C TRP A 250 24.16 -14.85 0.19
N ASN A 251 23.44 -15.97 0.05
CA ASN A 251 24.03 -17.23 -0.44
C ASN A 251 23.85 -17.43 -1.96
N ALA A 252 23.37 -16.42 -2.68
CA ALA A 252 23.11 -16.54 -4.11
C ALA A 252 24.28 -16.01 -4.94
N SER A 253 24.68 -16.76 -5.96
CA SER A 253 25.65 -16.27 -6.94
C SER A 253 25.07 -15.10 -7.77
N PRO A 254 25.92 -14.28 -8.42
CA PRO A 254 25.45 -13.17 -9.27
C PRO A 254 24.51 -13.62 -10.40
N ALA A 255 24.75 -14.79 -10.98
CA ALA A 255 23.91 -15.38 -12.03
C ALA A 255 22.53 -15.75 -11.49
N GLU A 256 22.47 -16.37 -10.29
CA GLU A 256 21.21 -16.76 -9.66
C GLU A 256 20.39 -15.55 -9.22
N SER A 257 21.04 -14.53 -8.64
CA SER A 257 20.38 -13.27 -8.31
C SER A 257 19.79 -12.59 -9.55
N THR A 258 20.50 -12.63 -10.68
CA THR A 258 20.02 -12.08 -11.96
C THR A 258 18.83 -12.87 -12.48
N SER A 259 18.90 -14.20 -12.44
CA SER A 259 17.79 -15.09 -12.82
C SER A 259 16.54 -14.82 -11.97
N ALA A 260 16.69 -14.73 -10.65
CA ALA A 260 15.60 -14.40 -9.74
C ALA A 260 15.00 -13.00 -10.01
N ALA A 261 15.84 -12.00 -10.31
CA ALA A 261 15.37 -10.67 -10.68
C ALA A 261 14.53 -10.69 -11.97
N ARG A 262 14.92 -11.50 -12.98
CA ARG A 262 14.14 -11.68 -14.22
C ARG A 262 12.80 -12.35 -13.95
N VAL A 263 12.79 -13.42 -13.15
CA VAL A 263 11.55 -14.12 -12.75
C VAL A 263 10.59 -13.16 -12.04
N TYR A 264 11.09 -12.40 -11.07
CA TYR A 264 10.26 -11.45 -10.33
C TYR A 264 9.71 -10.34 -11.23
N THR A 265 10.59 -9.71 -12.01
CA THR A 265 10.29 -8.48 -12.74
C THR A 265 9.52 -8.72 -14.02
N TYR A 266 9.93 -9.69 -14.84
CA TYR A 266 9.35 -9.89 -16.17
C TYR A 266 8.26 -10.94 -16.18
N PHE A 267 8.42 -12.02 -15.41
CA PHE A 267 7.46 -13.12 -15.43
C PHE A 267 6.30 -12.89 -14.46
N ARG A 268 6.58 -12.47 -13.22
CA ARG A 268 5.55 -12.45 -12.18
C ARG A 268 4.82 -11.12 -12.01
N ILE A 269 5.57 -10.01 -11.86
CA ILE A 269 5.04 -8.69 -11.44
C ILE A 269 5.26 -7.61 -12.52
N SER A 270 5.41 -7.99 -13.79
CA SER A 270 5.66 -7.04 -14.89
C SER A 270 4.61 -5.93 -15.00
N HIS A 271 3.34 -6.25 -14.79
CA HIS A 271 2.22 -5.30 -14.78
C HIS A 271 2.28 -4.22 -13.67
N HIS A 272 3.22 -4.30 -12.72
CA HIS A 272 3.48 -3.25 -11.72
C HIS A 272 4.89 -2.64 -11.81
N LEU A 273 5.80 -3.23 -12.61
CA LEU A 273 7.23 -2.87 -12.62
C LEU A 273 7.73 -2.41 -13.98
N LEU A 274 7.21 -2.99 -15.06
CA LEU A 274 7.70 -2.79 -16.40
C LEU A 274 6.80 -1.78 -17.13
N PRO A 275 7.29 -0.57 -17.46
CA PRO A 275 6.47 0.45 -18.11
C PRO A 275 5.80 -0.01 -19.41
N SER A 276 6.47 -0.84 -20.20
CA SER A 276 5.91 -1.37 -21.44
C SER A 276 4.76 -2.37 -21.23
N ALA A 277 4.58 -2.88 -20.01
CA ALA A 277 3.47 -3.75 -19.64
C ALA A 277 2.27 -2.99 -19.02
N PHE A 278 2.40 -1.68 -18.79
CA PHE A 278 1.30 -0.88 -18.25
C PHE A 278 0.27 -0.55 -19.33
N HIS A 279 -0.99 -0.49 -18.92
CA HIS A 279 -2.07 -0.10 -19.83
C HIS A 279 -1.95 1.38 -20.21
N ARG A 280 -2.23 1.70 -21.49
CA ARG A 280 -2.10 3.08 -22.01
C ARG A 280 -2.99 4.08 -21.26
N ASP A 281 -4.17 3.66 -20.82
CA ASP A 281 -5.08 4.51 -20.06
C ASP A 281 -4.55 4.88 -18.66
N TRP A 282 -3.70 4.05 -18.05
CA TRP A 282 -3.06 4.37 -16.76
C TRP A 282 -2.11 5.57 -16.89
N TYR A 283 -1.34 5.63 -17.98
CA TYR A 283 -0.51 6.81 -18.27
C TYR A 283 -1.33 8.08 -18.42
N VAL A 284 -2.42 8.02 -19.19
CA VAL A 284 -3.28 9.18 -19.44
C VAL A 284 -3.92 9.66 -18.13
N ARG A 285 -4.53 8.76 -17.35
CA ARG A 285 -5.18 9.10 -16.09
C ARG A 285 -4.19 9.64 -15.07
N HIS A 286 -3.01 9.03 -14.94
CA HIS A 286 -1.97 9.51 -14.03
C HIS A 286 -1.40 10.86 -14.47
N ALA A 287 -1.21 11.10 -15.77
CA ALA A 287 -0.76 12.38 -16.29
C ALA A 287 -1.78 13.49 -16.04
N VAL A 288 -3.08 13.23 -16.27
CA VAL A 288 -4.17 14.16 -15.97
C VAL A 288 -4.22 14.46 -14.47
N LEU A 289 -4.18 13.44 -13.61
CA LEU A 289 -4.14 13.62 -12.16
C LEU A 289 -2.93 14.45 -11.72
N SER A 290 -1.76 14.17 -12.29
CA SER A 290 -0.52 14.91 -12.02
C SER A 290 -0.63 16.37 -12.43
N LEU A 291 -1.17 16.66 -13.63
CA LEU A 291 -1.39 18.02 -14.10
C LEU A 291 -2.35 18.79 -13.19
N ILE A 292 -3.49 18.20 -12.84
CA ILE A 292 -4.46 18.80 -11.92
C ILE A 292 -3.80 19.07 -10.56
N THR A 293 -3.02 18.11 -10.05
CA THR A 293 -2.28 18.27 -8.79
C THR A 293 -1.32 19.45 -8.85
N LEU A 294 -0.51 19.56 -9.91
CA LEU A 294 0.44 20.67 -10.09
C LEU A 294 -0.27 22.02 -10.21
N VAL A 295 -1.40 22.07 -10.91
CA VAL A 295 -2.24 23.28 -11.01
C VAL A 295 -2.79 23.67 -9.63
N CYS A 296 -3.32 22.72 -8.85
CA CYS A 296 -3.80 22.99 -7.49
C CYS A 296 -2.68 23.45 -6.55
N LEU A 297 -1.49 22.83 -6.64
CA LEU A 297 -0.29 23.24 -5.89
C LEU A 297 0.12 24.69 -6.21
N GLU A 298 -0.02 25.10 -7.47
CA GLU A 298 0.25 26.48 -7.91
C GLU A 298 -0.84 27.45 -7.46
N ILE A 299 -2.12 27.08 -7.55
CA ILE A 299 -3.25 27.91 -7.09
C ILE A 299 -3.13 28.15 -5.58
N GLN A 300 -2.93 27.12 -4.76
CA GLN A 300 -2.78 27.30 -3.31
C GLN A 300 -1.60 28.22 -2.97
N ARG A 301 -0.50 28.14 -3.73
CA ARG A 301 0.69 28.97 -3.52
C ARG A 301 0.37 30.44 -3.82
N ARG A 302 -0.37 30.72 -4.90
CA ARG A 302 -0.81 32.08 -5.24
C ARG A 302 -1.80 32.62 -4.22
N LEU A 303 -2.72 31.80 -3.73
CA LEU A 303 -3.69 32.20 -2.70
C LEU A 303 -3.00 32.51 -1.38
N ALA A 304 -2.08 31.67 -0.92
CA ALA A 304 -1.30 31.89 0.31
C ALA A 304 -0.48 33.19 0.25
N LYS A 305 0.04 33.58 -0.91
CA LYS A 305 0.72 34.88 -1.07
C LYS A 305 -0.20 36.10 -0.99
N ARG A 306 -1.48 35.92 -1.35
CA ARG A 306 -2.49 36.99 -1.40
C ARG A 306 -3.35 37.05 -0.14
N HIS A 307 -3.26 36.05 0.73
CA HIS A 307 -4.05 35.95 1.95
C HIS A 307 -3.24 36.55 3.10
N ASP A 308 -3.59 37.76 3.52
CA ASP A 308 -3.03 38.44 4.67
C ASP A 308 -3.83 37.99 5.90
N PRO A 309 -3.42 36.89 6.59
CA PRO A 309 -2.19 36.84 7.37
C PRO A 309 -1.46 35.47 7.27
N SER A 310 -1.26 34.93 6.06
CA SER A 310 -0.58 33.64 5.89
C SER A 310 0.84 33.67 6.47
N SER A 311 1.01 33.04 7.63
CA SER A 311 2.29 33.03 8.36
C SER A 311 3.41 32.32 7.56
N PRO A 312 4.70 32.71 7.74
CA PRO A 312 5.84 32.09 7.05
C PRO A 312 5.88 30.56 7.15
N ALA A 313 5.47 30.01 8.28
CA ALA A 313 5.38 28.57 8.49
C ALA A 313 4.31 27.89 7.61
N GLN A 314 3.20 28.55 7.29
CA GLN A 314 2.21 28.03 6.34
C GLN A 314 2.80 28.00 4.92
N ILE A 315 3.49 29.06 4.51
CA ILE A 315 4.18 29.11 3.21
C ILE A 315 5.24 28.01 3.09
N HIS A 316 6.01 27.78 4.16
CA HIS A 316 6.95 26.67 4.23
C HIS A 316 6.23 25.32 4.06
N ALA A 317 5.16 25.06 4.82
CA ALA A 317 4.38 23.82 4.73
C ALA A 317 3.90 23.54 3.29
N LEU A 318 3.31 24.54 2.61
CA LEU A 318 2.84 24.38 1.23
C LEU A 318 3.99 24.08 0.25
N ARG A 319 5.14 24.76 0.43
CA ARG A 319 6.33 24.52 -0.39
C ARG A 319 6.90 23.14 -0.16
N SER A 320 6.96 22.70 1.08
CA SER A 320 7.51 21.40 1.48
C SER A 320 6.63 20.24 0.98
N LEU A 321 5.30 20.39 1.01
CA LEU A 321 4.36 19.44 0.38
C LEU A 321 4.61 19.34 -1.13
N ALA A 322 4.71 20.47 -1.82
CA ALA A 322 4.99 20.49 -3.26
C ALA A 322 6.34 19.84 -3.59
N ALA A 323 7.39 20.15 -2.81
CA ALA A 323 8.73 19.62 -3.03
C ALA A 323 8.81 18.10 -2.83
N PHE A 324 8.15 17.57 -1.79
CA PHE A 324 8.06 16.12 -1.57
C PHE A 324 7.31 15.42 -2.70
N THR A 325 6.19 16.00 -3.14
CA THR A 325 5.36 15.45 -4.23
C THR A 325 6.13 15.42 -5.56
N VAL A 326 6.79 16.52 -5.92
CA VAL A 326 7.64 16.59 -7.12
C VAL A 326 8.82 15.62 -6.99
N GLY A 327 9.42 15.49 -5.81
CA GLY A 327 10.46 14.49 -5.55
C GLY A 327 10.00 13.06 -5.83
N ALA A 328 8.79 12.69 -5.41
CA ALA A 328 8.18 11.39 -5.72
C ALA A 328 7.92 11.21 -7.23
N MET A 329 7.44 12.25 -7.92
CA MET A 329 7.26 12.22 -9.38
C MET A 329 8.60 12.07 -10.13
N CYS A 330 9.67 12.72 -9.65
CA CYS A 330 11.01 12.57 -10.23
C CYS A 330 11.53 11.13 -10.12
N ILE A 331 11.25 10.44 -9.02
CA ILE A 331 11.57 9.01 -8.88
C ILE A 331 10.85 8.19 -9.96
N SER A 332 9.55 8.41 -10.18
CA SER A 332 8.80 7.74 -11.25
C SER A 332 9.37 8.04 -12.64
N ILE A 333 9.77 9.28 -12.91
CA ILE A 333 10.41 9.66 -14.18
C ILE A 333 11.73 8.89 -14.38
N CYS A 334 12.56 8.77 -13.34
CA CYS A 334 13.74 7.90 -13.38
C CYS A 334 13.37 6.45 -13.70
N GLY A 335 12.28 5.94 -13.11
CA GLY A 335 11.73 4.62 -13.44
C GLY A 335 11.37 4.44 -14.91
N LEU A 336 10.83 5.47 -15.58
CA LEU A 336 10.54 5.42 -17.01
C LEU A 336 11.82 5.28 -17.84
N PHE A 337 12.90 5.98 -17.46
CA PHE A 337 14.20 5.83 -18.12
C PHE A 337 14.79 4.43 -17.90
N VAL A 338 14.69 3.88 -16.68
CA VAL A 338 15.05 2.48 -16.41
C VAL A 338 14.21 1.52 -17.26
N GLY A 339 12.95 1.86 -17.55
CA GLY A 339 12.05 1.11 -18.42
C GLY A 339 12.47 1.00 -19.89
N ILE A 340 13.46 1.77 -20.34
CA ILE A 340 14.04 1.68 -21.69
C ILE A 340 15.14 0.60 -21.74
N LEU A 341 15.79 0.33 -20.60
CA LEU A 341 16.91 -0.61 -20.49
C LEU A 341 16.60 -2.06 -20.88
N PRO A 342 15.37 -2.62 -20.82
CA PRO A 342 15.11 -3.99 -21.26
C PRO A 342 15.57 -4.28 -22.69
N ALA A 343 15.60 -3.27 -23.58
CA ALA A 343 16.05 -3.43 -24.96
C ALA A 343 17.57 -3.57 -25.12
N VAL A 344 18.36 -3.06 -24.17
CA VAL A 344 19.83 -2.96 -24.29
C VAL A 344 20.59 -3.70 -23.18
N ALA A 345 20.03 -3.74 -21.97
CA ALA A 345 20.62 -4.32 -20.77
C ALA A 345 19.53 -4.99 -19.91
N PRO A 346 18.90 -6.09 -20.39
CA PRO A 346 17.75 -6.71 -19.73
C PRO A 346 18.02 -7.20 -18.31
N ASP A 347 19.26 -7.57 -18.00
CA ASP A 347 19.68 -7.99 -16.66
C ASP A 347 19.75 -6.85 -15.66
N LEU A 348 20.33 -5.73 -16.10
CA LEU A 348 20.38 -4.53 -15.28
C LEU A 348 18.97 -3.98 -15.06
N ALA A 349 18.16 -3.97 -16.11
CA ALA A 349 16.76 -3.53 -16.03
C ALA A 349 15.97 -4.40 -15.03
N ALA A 350 16.11 -5.73 -15.06
CA ALA A 350 15.46 -6.61 -14.09
C ALA A 350 15.88 -6.31 -12.64
N LYS A 351 17.17 -6.04 -12.41
CA LYS A 351 17.69 -5.71 -11.08
C LYS A 351 17.22 -4.36 -10.56
N LEU A 352 16.99 -3.39 -11.44
CA LEU A 352 16.57 -2.04 -11.08
C LEU A 352 15.04 -1.91 -10.99
N LEU A 353 14.29 -2.46 -11.94
CA LEU A 353 12.84 -2.30 -12.01
C LEU A 353 12.13 -2.99 -10.83
N ARG A 354 12.72 -4.04 -10.22
CA ARG A 354 12.17 -4.71 -9.02
C ARG A 354 11.94 -3.79 -7.81
N PHE A 355 12.47 -2.57 -7.82
CA PHE A 355 12.34 -1.60 -6.74
C PHE A 355 11.10 -0.68 -6.86
N TYR A 356 10.14 -0.98 -7.72
CA TYR A 356 8.81 -0.31 -7.74
C TYR A 356 8.85 1.22 -7.82
N TRP A 357 9.52 1.75 -8.85
CA TRP A 357 9.78 3.19 -9.05
C TRP A 357 8.54 4.10 -9.05
N PHE A 358 7.35 3.56 -9.35
CA PHE A 358 6.15 4.35 -9.61
C PHE A 358 5.22 4.50 -8.41
N ARG A 359 5.33 3.60 -7.42
CA ARG A 359 4.31 3.43 -6.38
C ARG A 359 4.25 4.56 -5.36
N LEU A 360 5.36 5.25 -5.10
CA LEU A 360 5.31 6.42 -4.22
C LEU A 360 4.49 7.55 -4.86
N ALA A 361 4.69 7.82 -6.17
CA ALA A 361 3.93 8.85 -6.88
C ALA A 361 2.44 8.53 -6.98
N ASP A 362 2.07 7.26 -7.17
CA ASP A 362 0.67 6.80 -7.13
C ASP A 362 -0.04 7.24 -5.85
N VAL A 363 0.69 7.32 -4.74
CA VAL A 363 0.15 7.70 -3.43
C VAL A 363 0.27 9.19 -3.16
N THR A 364 1.43 9.79 -3.44
CA THR A 364 1.71 11.18 -3.04
C THR A 364 1.02 12.20 -3.92
N THR A 365 0.85 11.91 -5.21
CA THR A 365 0.19 12.82 -6.15
C THR A 365 -1.28 13.10 -5.75
N PRO A 366 -2.15 12.09 -5.59
CA PRO A 366 -3.52 12.33 -5.14
C PRO A 366 -3.61 12.84 -3.69
N LEU A 367 -2.64 12.49 -2.83
CA LEU A 367 -2.55 13.07 -1.47
C LEU A 367 -2.32 14.59 -1.54
N ALA A 368 -1.38 15.02 -2.37
CA ALA A 368 -1.07 16.44 -2.55
C ALA A 368 -2.25 17.19 -3.17
N LEU A 369 -3.01 16.57 -4.06
CA LEU A 369 -4.26 17.13 -4.58
C LEU A 369 -5.29 17.32 -3.46
N GLY A 370 -5.56 16.28 -2.66
CA GLY A 370 -6.51 16.36 -1.54
C GLY A 370 -6.12 17.44 -0.52
N CYS A 371 -4.85 17.48 -0.14
CA CYS A 371 -4.29 18.53 0.73
C CYS A 371 -4.44 19.93 0.12
N SER A 372 -4.17 20.09 -1.17
CA SER A 372 -4.28 21.39 -1.85
C SER A 372 -5.72 21.87 -1.93
N ILE A 373 -6.66 20.97 -2.24
CA ILE A 373 -8.09 21.24 -2.22
C ILE A 373 -8.52 21.70 -0.81
N ALA A 374 -8.10 20.99 0.24
CA ALA A 374 -8.41 21.37 1.60
C ALA A 374 -7.91 22.78 1.95
N VAL A 375 -6.68 23.12 1.54
CA VAL A 375 -6.09 24.46 1.72
C VAL A 375 -6.85 25.53 0.95
N ILE A 376 -7.17 25.29 -0.33
CA ILE A 376 -7.90 26.25 -1.18
C ILE A 376 -9.29 26.52 -0.62
N LEU A 377 -10.03 25.48 -0.23
CA LEU A 377 -11.34 25.60 0.40
C LEU A 377 -11.26 26.37 1.73
N SER A 378 -10.23 26.12 2.55
CA SER A 378 -10.03 26.84 3.81
C SER A 378 -9.76 28.33 3.59
N PHE A 379 -8.92 28.71 2.62
CA PHE A 379 -8.63 30.13 2.34
C PHE A 379 -9.82 30.87 1.76
N THR A 380 -10.58 30.23 0.87
CA THR A 380 -11.74 30.83 0.20
C THR A 380 -12.93 30.96 1.15
N HIS A 381 -13.18 29.96 2.01
CA HIS A 381 -14.20 30.05 3.06
C HIS A 381 -13.90 31.19 4.06
N ALA A 382 -12.66 31.31 4.52
CA ALA A 382 -12.26 32.40 5.41
C ALA A 382 -12.45 33.78 4.76
N HIS A 383 -12.16 33.91 3.46
CA HIS A 383 -12.40 35.15 2.72
C HIS A 383 -13.88 35.52 2.64
N TYR A 384 -14.75 34.54 2.38
CA TYR A 384 -16.20 34.77 2.28
C TYR A 384 -16.81 35.18 3.63
N LEU A 385 -16.36 34.57 4.73
CA LEU A 385 -16.76 34.98 6.09
C LEU A 385 -16.25 36.37 6.46
N ALA A 386 -15.05 36.76 6.00
CA ALA A 386 -14.50 38.09 6.23
C ALA A 386 -15.18 39.17 5.36
N SER A 387 -15.69 38.80 4.18
CA SER A 387 -16.33 39.72 3.24
C SER A 387 -17.82 39.96 3.54
N ARG A 388 -18.28 39.95 4.80
CA ARG A 388 -19.66 40.26 5.23
C ARG A 388 -20.13 41.64 4.74
N ARG A 389 -20.44 41.76 3.45
CA ARG A 389 -21.30 42.78 2.87
C ARG A 389 -22.71 42.21 2.84
N SER A 390 -23.68 43.04 3.15
CA SER A 390 -25.09 42.66 3.22
C SER A 390 -25.52 41.96 1.93
N ILE A 391 -26.20 40.81 2.05
CA ILE A 391 -26.82 40.08 0.93
C ILE A 391 -27.71 41.00 0.07
N TRP A 392 -28.19 42.10 0.66
CA TRP A 392 -29.05 43.10 0.02
C TRP A 392 -28.30 44.16 -0.82
N GLU A 393 -26.98 44.25 -0.75
CA GLU A 393 -26.21 45.31 -1.44
C GLU A 393 -25.74 44.94 -2.86
N GLN A 394 -25.92 43.70 -3.34
CA GLN A 394 -25.47 43.31 -4.69
C GLN A 394 -26.41 42.29 -5.37
N PRO A 395 -27.57 42.71 -5.90
CA PRO A 395 -28.41 41.81 -6.68
C PRO A 395 -27.86 41.57 -8.10
N TRP A 396 -27.00 42.46 -8.63
CA TRP A 396 -26.61 42.46 -10.06
C TRP A 396 -25.10 42.52 -10.36
N ALA A 397 -24.22 42.54 -9.34
CA ALA A 397 -22.76 42.41 -9.53
C ALA A 397 -22.27 40.94 -9.48
N SER A 398 -23.19 40.00 -9.26
CA SER A 398 -22.96 38.63 -8.80
C SER A 398 -22.69 37.58 -9.89
N LEU A 399 -22.40 37.98 -11.12
CA LEU A 399 -22.04 37.06 -12.23
C LEU A 399 -20.58 37.17 -12.69
N ARG A 400 -19.73 37.91 -11.98
CA ARG A 400 -18.28 37.75 -12.13
C ARG A 400 -17.80 36.70 -11.14
N VAL A 401 -17.70 35.45 -11.59
CA VAL A 401 -16.94 34.43 -10.87
C VAL A 401 -15.49 34.93 -10.85
N ASP A 402 -15.07 35.54 -9.74
CA ASP A 402 -13.67 35.90 -9.56
C ASP A 402 -12.83 34.61 -9.52
N ALA A 403 -11.52 34.71 -9.78
CA ALA A 403 -10.66 33.53 -9.84
C ALA A 403 -10.69 32.67 -8.54
N ARG A 404 -11.07 33.27 -7.40
CA ARG A 404 -11.23 32.58 -6.10
C ARG A 404 -12.50 31.76 -6.05
N GLY A 405 -13.63 32.33 -6.47
CA GLY A 405 -14.92 31.64 -6.59
C GLY A 405 -14.84 30.48 -7.59
N ALA A 406 -14.15 30.68 -8.72
CA ALA A 406 -13.92 29.62 -9.70
C ALA A 406 -13.10 28.48 -9.09
N ALA A 407 -12.02 28.79 -8.36
CA ALA A 407 -11.19 27.80 -7.68
C ALA A 407 -11.95 27.05 -6.58
N PHE A 408 -12.80 27.75 -5.80
CA PHE A 408 -13.66 27.13 -4.79
C PHE A 408 -14.65 26.15 -5.41
N LEU A 409 -15.39 26.57 -6.45
CA LEU A 409 -16.35 25.72 -7.16
C LEU A 409 -15.67 24.51 -7.80
N ALA A 410 -14.51 24.70 -8.45
CA ALA A 410 -13.74 23.60 -9.03
C ALA A 410 -13.26 22.59 -7.96
N CYS A 411 -12.82 23.08 -6.80
CA CYS A 411 -12.45 22.24 -5.67
C CYS A 411 -13.66 21.45 -5.14
N LEU A 412 -14.81 22.12 -4.94
CA LEU A 412 -16.04 21.50 -4.47
C LEU A 412 -16.52 20.41 -5.45
N MET A 413 -16.55 20.70 -6.75
CA MET A 413 -16.91 19.73 -7.79
C MET A 413 -15.96 18.54 -7.80
N THR A 414 -14.66 18.77 -7.57
CA THR A 414 -13.68 17.68 -7.47
C THR A 414 -13.94 16.80 -6.26
N VAL A 415 -14.30 17.38 -5.11
CA VAL A 415 -14.66 16.62 -3.90
C VAL A 415 -15.95 15.81 -4.11
N LEU A 416 -16.97 16.40 -4.74
CA LEU A 416 -18.22 15.72 -5.06
C LEU A 416 -17.99 14.56 -6.04
N MET A 417 -17.20 14.79 -7.09
CA MET A 417 -16.82 13.75 -8.04
C MET A 417 -16.04 12.63 -7.36
N ALA A 418 -15.05 12.96 -6.52
CA ALA A 418 -14.29 11.97 -5.75
C ALA A 418 -15.20 11.18 -4.80
N GLY A 419 -16.14 11.85 -4.11
CA GLY A 419 -17.15 11.21 -3.26
C GLY A 419 -18.05 10.25 -4.05
N GLY A 420 -18.50 10.65 -5.24
CA GLY A 420 -19.26 9.79 -6.15
C GLY A 420 -18.47 8.57 -6.62
N LEU A 421 -17.18 8.74 -6.94
CA LEU A 421 -16.29 7.63 -7.33
C LEU A 421 -16.04 6.65 -6.18
N VAL A 422 -15.76 7.15 -4.97
CA VAL A 422 -15.61 6.32 -3.76
C VAL A 422 -16.92 5.59 -3.44
N GLY A 423 -18.05 6.29 -3.53
CA GLY A 423 -19.38 5.71 -3.34
C GLY A 423 -19.69 4.62 -4.37
N LEU A 424 -19.35 4.84 -5.64
CA LEU A 424 -19.51 3.84 -6.71
C LEU A 424 -18.63 2.60 -6.47
N SER A 425 -17.36 2.79 -6.10
CA SER A 425 -16.46 1.66 -5.77
C SER A 425 -16.98 0.86 -4.58
N THR A 426 -17.42 1.56 -3.53
CA THR A 426 -18.04 0.95 -2.34
C THR A 426 -19.29 0.15 -2.73
N TRP A 427 -20.18 0.75 -3.51
CA TRP A 427 -21.39 0.10 -4.00
C TRP A 427 -21.10 -1.15 -4.82
N GLN A 428 -20.10 -1.10 -5.71
CA GLN A 428 -19.68 -2.24 -6.52
C GLN A 428 -19.16 -3.40 -5.65
N ARG A 429 -18.39 -3.10 -4.59
CA ARG A 429 -17.88 -4.11 -3.63
C ARG A 429 -19.02 -4.75 -2.84
N VAL A 430 -19.92 -3.94 -2.29
CA VAL A 430 -21.11 -4.43 -1.57
C VAL A 430 -21.97 -5.30 -2.49
N ARG A 431 -22.21 -4.86 -3.73
CA ARG A 431 -22.98 -5.62 -4.74
C ARG A 431 -22.28 -6.91 -5.16
N ALA A 432 -20.94 -6.98 -5.12
CA ALA A 432 -20.22 -8.22 -5.42
C ALA A 432 -20.47 -9.30 -4.36
N GLY A 433 -20.68 -8.92 -3.09
CA GLY A 433 -21.14 -9.83 -2.04
C GLY A 433 -20.12 -10.84 -1.53
N VAL A 434 -18.88 -10.77 -2.01
CA VAL A 434 -17.77 -11.65 -1.66
C VAL A 434 -16.54 -10.82 -1.30
N PRO A 435 -15.65 -11.32 -0.42
CA PRO A 435 -14.33 -10.74 -0.24
C PRO A 435 -13.64 -10.54 -1.58
N ILE A 436 -12.89 -9.45 -1.73
CA ILE A 436 -12.18 -9.16 -2.99
C ILE A 436 -11.22 -10.28 -3.41
N SER A 437 -10.64 -11.03 -2.46
CA SER A 437 -9.80 -12.21 -2.74
C SER A 437 -10.55 -13.37 -3.41
N HIS A 438 -11.88 -13.36 -3.38
CA HIS A 438 -12.77 -14.35 -4.01
C HIS A 438 -13.54 -13.76 -5.18
N SER A 439 -13.32 -12.49 -5.52
CA SER A 439 -13.99 -11.88 -6.65
C SER A 439 -13.53 -12.51 -7.96
N ASN A 440 -14.48 -12.95 -8.77
CA ASN A 440 -14.23 -13.48 -10.11
C ASN A 440 -13.49 -12.48 -11.01
N ASN A 441 -13.70 -11.18 -10.79
CA ASN A 441 -12.98 -10.11 -11.51
C ASN A 441 -11.49 -10.12 -11.19
N LEU A 442 -11.12 -10.31 -9.91
CA LEU A 442 -9.73 -10.39 -9.47
C LEU A 442 -9.07 -11.70 -9.92
N LEU A 443 -9.77 -12.83 -9.76
CA LEU A 443 -9.23 -14.15 -10.11
C LEU A 443 -9.21 -14.41 -11.62
N GLY A 444 -9.92 -13.60 -12.40
CA GLY A 444 -9.89 -13.60 -13.85
C GLY A 444 -10.72 -14.68 -14.53
N LEU A 445 -11.50 -15.47 -13.78
CA LEU A 445 -12.42 -16.47 -14.32
C LEU A 445 -13.86 -15.97 -14.21
N ARG A 446 -14.60 -16.06 -15.33
CA ARG A 446 -15.99 -15.57 -15.44
C ARG A 446 -16.14 -14.14 -14.90
N ARG A 447 -15.34 -13.21 -15.46
CA ARG A 447 -15.42 -11.78 -15.13
C ARG A 447 -16.84 -11.27 -15.38
N GLY A 448 -17.37 -10.46 -14.47
CA GLY A 448 -18.75 -9.98 -14.52
C GLY A 448 -19.79 -10.99 -14.03
N ALA A 449 -19.38 -12.10 -13.39
CA ALA A 449 -20.30 -13.01 -12.73
C ALA A 449 -21.25 -12.27 -11.77
N ASN A 450 -22.51 -12.69 -11.76
CA ASN A 450 -23.52 -12.07 -10.90
C ASN A 450 -23.29 -12.43 -9.41
N TYR A 451 -24.04 -11.80 -8.51
CA TYR A 451 -23.92 -12.01 -7.06
C TYR A 451 -24.06 -13.49 -6.67
N ALA A 452 -25.10 -14.18 -7.17
CA ALA A 452 -25.38 -15.57 -6.81
C ALA A 452 -24.24 -16.50 -7.24
N GLU A 453 -23.70 -16.30 -8.45
CA GLU A 453 -22.58 -17.09 -8.97
C GLU A 453 -21.28 -16.85 -8.19
N GLN A 454 -20.96 -15.59 -7.83
CA GLN A 454 -19.78 -15.29 -7.02
C GLN A 454 -19.89 -15.90 -5.62
N ARG A 455 -21.06 -15.77 -4.97
CA ARG A 455 -21.32 -16.37 -3.66
C ARG A 455 -21.20 -17.89 -3.71
N GLN A 456 -21.78 -18.53 -4.74
CA GLN A 456 -21.67 -19.98 -4.91
C GLN A 456 -20.21 -20.40 -5.13
N THR A 457 -19.48 -19.71 -6.00
CA THR A 457 -18.05 -19.98 -6.24
C THR A 457 -17.23 -19.88 -4.95
N MET A 458 -17.45 -18.83 -4.15
CA MET A 458 -16.79 -18.65 -2.85
C MET A 458 -17.16 -19.77 -1.88
N GLN A 459 -18.44 -20.12 -1.79
CA GLN A 459 -18.91 -21.16 -0.87
C GLN A 459 -18.35 -22.53 -1.25
N ASP A 460 -18.38 -22.87 -2.54
CA ASP A 460 -17.78 -24.08 -3.10
C ASP A 460 -16.27 -24.14 -2.79
N TRP A 461 -15.56 -23.02 -2.89
CA TRP A 461 -14.13 -22.95 -2.55
C TRP A 461 -13.87 -23.19 -1.05
N ILE A 462 -14.66 -22.56 -0.18
CA ILE A 462 -14.54 -22.75 1.28
C ILE A 462 -14.89 -24.19 1.65
N ASN A 463 -15.93 -24.76 1.05
CA ASN A 463 -16.36 -26.13 1.31
C ASN A 463 -15.28 -27.14 0.93
N VAL A 464 -14.67 -27.01 -0.26
CA VAL A 464 -13.58 -27.93 -0.66
C VAL A 464 -12.34 -27.77 0.23
N CYS A 465 -12.02 -26.55 0.67
CA CYS A 465 -10.93 -26.33 1.62
C CYS A 465 -11.20 -26.97 2.99
N ARG A 466 -12.44 -26.87 3.50
CA ARG A 466 -12.85 -27.52 4.75
C ARG A 466 -12.84 -29.04 4.65
N PHE A 467 -13.30 -29.59 3.52
CA PHE A 467 -13.20 -31.01 3.23
C PHE A 467 -11.74 -31.48 3.30
N VAL A 468 -10.83 -30.78 2.62
CA VAL A 468 -9.40 -31.10 2.65
C VAL A 468 -8.87 -31.05 4.09
N ARG A 469 -9.15 -29.98 4.83
CA ARG A 469 -8.71 -29.84 6.22
C ARG A 469 -9.18 -31.00 7.12
N ALA A 470 -10.41 -31.46 6.93
CA ALA A 470 -10.99 -32.52 7.75
C ALA A 470 -10.51 -33.93 7.36
N ASN A 471 -10.09 -34.13 6.11
CA ASN A 471 -9.81 -35.47 5.56
C ASN A 471 -8.34 -35.70 5.19
N THR A 472 -7.44 -34.76 5.45
CA THR A 472 -5.99 -34.94 5.24
C THR A 472 -5.17 -34.65 6.49
N PRO A 473 -3.99 -35.28 6.66
CA PRO A 473 -3.03 -34.92 7.72
C PRO A 473 -2.58 -33.46 7.62
N GLU A 474 -2.14 -32.85 8.73
CA GLU A 474 -1.72 -31.45 8.78
C GLU A 474 -0.57 -31.10 7.82
N GLN A 475 0.32 -32.06 7.57
CA GLN A 475 1.48 -31.92 6.68
C GLN A 475 1.16 -32.26 5.22
N GLU A 476 -0.09 -32.55 4.86
CA GLU A 476 -0.45 -32.88 3.48
C GLU A 476 -0.17 -31.70 2.54
N VAL A 477 0.42 -32.02 1.38
CA VAL A 477 0.69 -31.08 0.28
C VAL A 477 -0.26 -31.38 -0.86
N LEU A 478 -0.93 -30.35 -1.39
CA LEU A 478 -1.90 -30.51 -2.48
C LEU A 478 -1.47 -29.78 -3.76
N LEU A 479 -1.94 -30.31 -4.90
CA LEU A 479 -2.04 -29.54 -6.13
C LEU A 479 -3.35 -28.75 -6.10
N THR A 480 -3.30 -27.44 -6.37
CA THR A 480 -4.45 -26.54 -6.27
C THR A 480 -4.66 -25.78 -7.59
N PRO A 481 -5.86 -25.20 -7.84
CA PRO A 481 -6.08 -24.38 -9.01
C PRO A 481 -5.23 -23.11 -8.99
N ARG A 482 -4.57 -22.77 -10.09
CA ARG A 482 -3.64 -21.62 -10.19
C ARG A 482 -4.19 -20.29 -9.70
N HIS A 483 -5.46 -20.00 -10.00
CA HIS A 483 -6.08 -18.69 -9.83
C HIS A 483 -6.61 -18.42 -8.42
N GLN A 484 -6.52 -19.37 -7.48
CA GLN A 484 -6.89 -19.17 -6.09
C GLN A 484 -5.83 -18.37 -5.30
N GLN A 485 -6.19 -17.82 -4.14
CA GLN A 485 -5.26 -17.09 -3.26
C GLN A 485 -5.43 -17.40 -1.75
N SER A 486 -6.39 -18.24 -1.37
CA SER A 486 -6.83 -18.41 0.02
C SER A 486 -6.83 -19.88 0.50
N PHE A 487 -6.17 -20.78 -0.22
CA PHE A 487 -6.11 -22.21 0.14
C PHE A 487 -5.60 -22.42 1.56
N LYS A 488 -4.39 -21.93 1.87
CA LYS A 488 -3.77 -22.05 3.20
C LYS A 488 -4.64 -21.44 4.31
N TRP A 489 -5.36 -20.37 3.98
CA TRP A 489 -6.22 -19.66 4.91
C TRP A 489 -7.37 -20.53 5.44
N TYR A 490 -7.99 -21.33 4.56
CA TYR A 490 -9.15 -22.15 4.91
C TYR A 490 -8.80 -23.62 5.15
N ALA A 491 -7.94 -24.20 4.32
CA ALA A 491 -7.55 -25.60 4.39
C ALA A 491 -6.49 -25.86 5.46
N GLU A 492 -5.66 -24.87 5.79
CA GLU A 492 -4.51 -25.03 6.68
C GLU A 492 -3.60 -26.20 6.26
N ARG A 493 -3.40 -26.33 4.94
CA ARG A 493 -2.51 -27.32 4.30
C ARG A 493 -1.53 -26.62 3.38
N ALA A 494 -0.44 -27.31 3.06
CA ALA A 494 0.55 -26.84 2.11
C ALA A 494 0.10 -27.07 0.67
N GLU A 495 0.64 -26.28 -0.25
CA GLU A 495 0.44 -26.50 -1.69
C GLU A 495 1.77 -26.49 -2.43
N VAL A 496 1.84 -27.22 -3.55
CA VAL A 496 3.10 -27.36 -4.31
C VAL A 496 3.60 -26.00 -4.79
N VAL A 497 2.69 -25.19 -5.34
CA VAL A 497 2.96 -23.87 -5.88
C VAL A 497 1.64 -23.11 -6.13
N ASN A 498 1.64 -21.80 -5.93
CA ASN A 498 0.53 -20.90 -6.25
C ASN A 498 1.02 -19.66 -6.99
N TRP A 499 0.22 -19.11 -7.92
CA TRP A 499 0.62 -17.94 -8.69
C TRP A 499 0.76 -16.68 -7.82
N LYS A 500 -0.19 -16.45 -6.90
CA LYS A 500 -0.20 -15.28 -6.02
C LYS A 500 0.98 -15.30 -5.05
N ASP A 501 1.22 -16.47 -4.43
CA ASP A 501 2.18 -16.65 -3.35
C ASP A 501 3.62 -16.86 -3.83
N ILE A 502 4.32 -15.74 -3.99
CA ILE A 502 5.70 -15.73 -4.46
C ILE A 502 6.71 -15.56 -3.32
N PRO A 503 7.70 -16.46 -3.19
CA PRO A 503 8.85 -16.28 -2.31
C PRO A 503 9.66 -15.03 -2.67
N GLN A 504 10.39 -14.49 -1.70
CA GLN A 504 11.23 -13.30 -1.89
C GLN A 504 12.73 -13.63 -1.89
N ASP A 505 13.13 -14.80 -1.39
CA ASP A 505 14.51 -15.26 -1.43
C ASP A 505 14.87 -15.93 -2.75
N VAL A 506 16.15 -15.76 -3.15
CA VAL A 506 16.60 -16.10 -4.51
C VAL A 506 16.44 -17.58 -4.80
N ALA A 507 16.82 -18.45 -3.86
CA ALA A 507 16.74 -19.89 -4.03
C ALA A 507 15.29 -20.34 -4.18
N THR A 508 14.43 -19.94 -3.25
CA THR A 508 13.04 -20.39 -3.24
C THR A 508 12.20 -19.74 -4.33
N LEU A 509 12.51 -18.52 -4.77
CA LEU A 509 11.84 -17.90 -5.92
C LEU A 509 12.14 -18.63 -7.23
N ARG A 510 13.39 -19.09 -7.42
CA ARG A 510 13.76 -19.91 -8.58
C ARG A 510 13.06 -21.26 -8.54
N GLU A 511 13.03 -21.89 -7.36
CA GLU A 511 12.29 -23.14 -7.17
C GLU A 511 10.79 -22.95 -7.42
N TRP A 512 10.19 -21.86 -6.93
CA TRP A 512 8.80 -21.49 -7.22
C TRP A 512 8.56 -21.39 -8.73
N ALA A 513 9.43 -20.69 -9.46
CA ALA A 513 9.28 -20.54 -10.90
C ALA A 513 9.36 -21.89 -11.63
N ARG A 514 10.31 -22.74 -11.21
CA ARG A 514 10.49 -24.10 -11.74
C ARG A 514 9.26 -24.97 -11.48
N ARG A 515 8.76 -25.01 -10.22
CA ARG A 515 7.53 -25.74 -9.86
C ARG A 515 6.34 -25.21 -10.65
N PHE A 516 6.25 -23.89 -10.84
CA PHE A 516 5.13 -23.26 -11.51
C PHE A 516 4.98 -23.71 -12.96
N VAL A 517 6.06 -23.62 -13.75
CA VAL A 517 6.03 -24.04 -15.17
C VAL A 517 5.92 -25.56 -15.32
N GLU A 518 6.34 -26.32 -14.32
CA GLU A 518 6.20 -27.78 -14.33
C GLU A 518 4.76 -28.23 -14.05
N ILE A 519 4.09 -27.63 -13.06
CA ILE A 519 2.71 -27.94 -12.70
C ILE A 519 1.71 -27.32 -13.70
N PHE A 520 2.00 -26.12 -14.20
CA PHE A 520 1.18 -25.37 -15.15
C PHE A 520 1.97 -25.07 -16.43
N PRO A 521 2.16 -26.07 -17.30
CA PRO A 521 3.00 -25.94 -18.48
C PRO A 521 2.37 -25.03 -19.56
N PHE A 522 3.19 -24.44 -20.43
CA PHE A 522 2.76 -23.47 -21.44
C PHE A 522 1.79 -24.08 -22.47
N GLU A 523 1.98 -25.35 -22.80
CA GLU A 523 1.12 -26.14 -23.68
C GLU A 523 -0.31 -26.26 -23.13
N LEU A 524 -0.47 -26.13 -21.81
CA LEU A 524 -1.75 -26.11 -21.11
C LEU A 524 -2.16 -24.69 -20.69
N SER A 525 -1.69 -23.70 -21.46
CA SER A 525 -1.97 -22.27 -21.29
C SER A 525 -1.52 -21.72 -19.93
N THR A 526 -0.61 -22.41 -19.24
CA THR A 526 -0.24 -22.13 -17.85
C THR A 526 -1.43 -22.07 -16.89
N MET A 527 -2.55 -22.74 -17.20
CA MET A 527 -3.78 -22.67 -16.39
C MET A 527 -4.23 -24.02 -15.85
N ARG A 528 -3.93 -25.10 -16.58
CA ARG A 528 -4.35 -26.46 -16.23
C ARG A 528 -3.17 -27.29 -15.76
N VAL A 529 -3.44 -28.16 -14.80
CA VAL A 529 -2.53 -29.27 -14.46
C VAL A 529 -2.74 -30.37 -15.49
N THR A 530 -1.66 -31.08 -15.83
CA THR A 530 -1.72 -32.26 -16.71
C THR A 530 -2.58 -33.37 -16.09
N ILE A 531 -3.31 -34.10 -16.94
CA ILE A 531 -4.08 -35.29 -16.55
C ILE A 531 -3.36 -36.60 -16.92
N ARG A 532 -2.15 -36.50 -17.46
CA ARG A 532 -1.35 -37.68 -17.82
C ARG A 532 -0.89 -38.41 -16.57
N TYR A 533 -1.19 -39.72 -16.50
CA TYR A 533 -0.89 -40.56 -15.34
C TYR A 533 0.60 -40.61 -14.99
N ASP A 534 1.48 -40.69 -15.99
CA ASP A 534 2.93 -40.74 -15.78
C ASP A 534 3.45 -39.45 -15.11
N ARG A 535 2.98 -38.29 -15.55
CA ARG A 535 3.33 -36.99 -14.95
C ARG A 535 2.72 -36.81 -13.57
N LEU A 536 1.48 -37.26 -13.34
CA LEU A 536 0.87 -37.21 -12.01
C LEU A 536 1.62 -38.13 -11.02
N ARG A 537 2.05 -39.32 -11.44
CA ARG A 537 2.92 -40.20 -10.63
C ARG A 537 4.28 -39.57 -10.33
N GLU A 538 4.84 -38.82 -11.28
CA GLU A 538 6.06 -38.03 -11.05
C GLU A 538 5.83 -36.93 -10.01
N PHE A 539 4.74 -36.17 -10.11
CA PHE A 539 4.40 -35.14 -9.13
C PHE A 539 4.20 -35.72 -7.73
N ARG A 540 3.50 -36.86 -7.63
CA ARG A 540 3.31 -37.59 -6.38
C ARG A 540 4.65 -37.93 -5.72
N ARG A 541 5.57 -38.56 -6.47
CA ARG A 541 6.92 -38.91 -5.96
C ARG A 541 7.74 -37.68 -5.58
N LYS A 542 7.72 -36.66 -6.42
CA LYS A 542 8.60 -35.48 -6.31
C LYS A 542 8.16 -34.49 -5.24
N TYR A 543 6.86 -34.30 -5.08
CA TYR A 543 6.28 -33.28 -4.21
C TYR A 543 5.50 -33.88 -3.03
N ASN A 544 5.51 -35.21 -2.88
CA ASN A 544 4.74 -35.94 -1.88
C ASN A 544 3.25 -35.53 -1.86
N VAL A 545 2.66 -35.38 -3.04
CA VAL A 545 1.27 -34.96 -3.20
C VAL A 545 0.35 -36.12 -3.49
N ASN A 546 -0.66 -36.32 -2.65
CA ASN A 546 -1.63 -37.38 -2.87
C ASN A 546 -2.85 -36.90 -3.63
N TRP A 547 -3.26 -35.64 -3.43
CA TRP A 547 -4.54 -35.11 -3.90
C TRP A 547 -4.37 -33.88 -4.79
N ILE A 548 -5.28 -33.73 -5.73
CA ILE A 548 -5.42 -32.54 -6.58
C ILE A 548 -6.82 -31.95 -6.44
N ILE A 549 -6.89 -30.65 -6.18
CA ILE A 549 -8.10 -29.86 -6.28
C ILE A 549 -8.12 -29.25 -7.68
N VAL A 550 -9.23 -29.40 -8.39
CA VAL A 550 -9.42 -28.82 -9.73
C VAL A 550 -10.64 -27.90 -9.76
N ASP A 551 -10.56 -26.87 -10.59
CA ASP A 551 -11.69 -26.02 -10.94
C ASP A 551 -12.39 -26.62 -12.18
N ARG A 552 -13.61 -27.12 -11.98
CA ARG A 552 -14.41 -27.82 -13.00
C ARG A 552 -14.77 -26.90 -14.18
N ARG A 553 -14.74 -25.58 -13.97
CA ARG A 553 -14.96 -24.59 -15.03
C ARG A 553 -13.76 -24.48 -15.98
N VAL A 554 -12.59 -24.97 -15.55
CA VAL A 554 -11.33 -24.91 -16.31
C VAL A 554 -10.99 -26.28 -16.92
N VAL A 555 -11.15 -27.37 -16.15
CA VAL A 555 -10.77 -28.72 -16.59
C VAL A 555 -11.93 -29.58 -17.11
N GLY A 556 -13.17 -29.12 -16.94
CA GLY A 556 -14.37 -29.89 -17.27
C GLY A 556 -15.01 -30.57 -16.05
N PRO A 557 -16.19 -31.19 -16.22
CA PRO A 557 -17.00 -31.69 -15.11
C PRO A 557 -16.41 -32.92 -14.42
N GLN A 558 -15.67 -33.77 -15.13
CA GLN A 558 -15.08 -34.99 -14.59
C GLN A 558 -13.67 -35.19 -15.16
N LEU A 559 -12.79 -35.74 -14.33
CA LEU A 559 -11.47 -36.23 -14.75
C LEU A 559 -11.43 -37.75 -14.67
N PRO A 560 -10.62 -38.43 -15.49
CA PRO A 560 -10.43 -39.88 -15.44
C PRO A 560 -9.51 -40.27 -14.26
N LEU A 561 -9.85 -39.80 -13.06
CA LEU A 561 -9.15 -40.04 -11.79
C LEU A 561 -10.18 -40.41 -10.72
N VAL A 562 -9.73 -41.00 -9.62
CA VAL A 562 -10.61 -41.34 -8.49
C VAL A 562 -11.03 -40.05 -7.79
N GLN A 563 -12.26 -39.62 -8.01
CA GLN A 563 -12.87 -38.49 -7.31
C GLN A 563 -13.09 -38.86 -5.84
N VAL A 564 -12.68 -37.97 -4.93
CA VAL A 564 -12.93 -38.11 -3.48
C VAL A 564 -13.81 -37.00 -2.93
N TYR A 565 -14.07 -35.95 -3.72
CA TYR A 565 -15.00 -34.88 -3.37
C TYR A 565 -15.51 -34.20 -4.66
N PRO A 566 -16.79 -33.82 -4.74
CA PRO A 566 -17.85 -34.10 -3.75
C PRO A 566 -18.20 -35.60 -3.68
N LEU A 567 -18.66 -36.05 -2.52
CA LEU A 567 -19.32 -37.35 -2.32
C LEU A 567 -20.78 -37.31 -2.83
N ASP A 568 -21.44 -38.45 -2.97
CA ASP A 568 -22.75 -38.57 -3.67
C ASP A 568 -23.86 -37.64 -3.13
N ASP A 569 -23.86 -37.35 -1.83
CA ASP A 569 -24.78 -36.43 -1.16
C ASP A 569 -24.30 -34.98 -1.14
N GLU A 570 -23.01 -34.74 -1.37
CA GLU A 570 -22.40 -33.42 -1.39
C GLU A 570 -22.59 -32.73 -2.75
N ARG A 571 -22.79 -31.41 -2.70
CA ARG A 571 -22.89 -30.58 -3.91
C ARG A 571 -21.74 -29.59 -3.97
N ASN A 572 -20.86 -29.76 -4.95
CA ASN A 572 -19.87 -28.76 -5.33
C ASN A 572 -19.75 -28.71 -6.86
N ALA A 573 -20.37 -27.70 -7.46
CA ALA A 573 -20.41 -27.55 -8.91
C ALA A 573 -19.11 -26.94 -9.47
N THR A 574 -18.35 -26.25 -8.62
CA THR A 574 -17.20 -25.47 -9.04
C THR A 574 -15.88 -26.23 -8.88
N TYR A 575 -15.70 -26.96 -7.78
CA TYR A 575 -14.46 -27.63 -7.44
C TYR A 575 -14.67 -29.12 -7.16
N ALA A 576 -13.67 -29.92 -7.50
CA ALA A 576 -13.62 -31.34 -7.17
C ALA A 576 -12.21 -31.70 -6.70
N VAL A 577 -12.11 -32.75 -5.89
CA VAL A 577 -10.84 -33.30 -5.41
C VAL A 577 -10.69 -34.71 -5.95
N TYR A 578 -9.50 -35.01 -6.46
CA TYR A 578 -9.16 -36.32 -7.00
C TYR A 578 -7.89 -36.84 -6.32
N ARG A 579 -7.81 -38.16 -6.15
CA ARG A 579 -6.55 -38.83 -5.79
C ARG A 579 -5.66 -38.95 -7.01
N LEU A 580 -4.38 -38.64 -6.84
CA LEU A 580 -3.37 -38.94 -7.85
C LEU A 580 -3.17 -40.46 -7.95
N PRO A 581 -2.83 -40.97 -9.15
CA PRO A 581 -2.57 -42.40 -9.35
C PRO A 581 -1.53 -42.95 -8.38
N SER A 582 -1.66 -44.24 -8.03
CA SER A 582 -0.62 -44.97 -7.30
C SER A 582 0.69 -44.96 -8.06
N GLU A 583 1.81 -45.12 -7.34
CA GLU A 583 3.14 -45.20 -7.95
C GLU A 583 3.35 -46.45 -8.81
N ARG A 584 2.55 -47.50 -8.56
CA ARG A 584 2.45 -48.72 -9.37
C ARG A 584 1.51 -48.47 -10.53
#